data_AF-A0A1W9LM84-F1
#
_entry.id   AF-A0A1W9LM84-F1
#
_cell.length_a   1.000
_cell.length_b   1.000
_cell.length_c   1.000
_cell.angle_alpha   90.00
_cell.angle_beta   90.00
_cell.angle_gamma   90.00
#
_symmetry.space_group_name_H-M   'P 1'
#
loop_
_entity.id
_entity.type
_entity.pdbx_description
1 polymer ?
#
loop_
_entity_poly.entity_id
_entity_poly.type
_entity_poly.pdbx_seq_one_letter_code
_entity_poly.pdbx_strand_id
1 'polypeptide(L)'
;MKITTILFLIGLIVFPVIGLAQTLNTQVPPPFINVISPQTTAVSLTLLPIKCGVNTFVVNNDCGIGAFKGAYVQCYDGYETTLGDAISCKSSEVWQQYAKEVCVNRCSTGKGPSVTLEPLPPLPLPPTPMLKPISVCYISDNLMQEYDRLILELQEAESDKIRVEEITKKIIALKQEFKKQQEECLSVPQPITTTVLPQSAPLAPPIVIEKKPVAVSVNRCSEVAQWENKISHYKKLSGLSEADLKKDGFLREEIEKILQDLPSGLEKVKAQCRNQSGTIAAPSIGAPSIATTDIVFITEIVKPVVVESGQEIGAYYKAKLEKAISTTGEEKQIEELKALRDEIDGLIGRLIKSRKELEVSELNTLVKEVKVSAGEIKADNVTVKTTEKKMLVNVGDRPVSIEPTASQVLIRDKGLEVKTYEVTIKENVLSVGGIEVKMSASEVAEKLNLAPKSVELKEENAKALYDMKIDERRNLLGFIPFNISKTVVADAENGNVIEERLPWYNFLTTK
;
A
#
# COMPACT_ATOMS: atom_id res chain seq x y z
N MET A 1 22.09 52.21 -1.72
CA MET A 1 22.37 51.64 -3.06
C MET A 1 23.88 51.54 -3.23
N LYS A 2 24.46 50.37 -3.02
CA LYS A 2 25.89 50.08 -3.27
C LYS A 2 25.91 48.81 -4.12
N ILE A 3 26.37 48.94 -5.36
CA ILE A 3 26.50 47.84 -6.31
C ILE A 3 27.89 47.27 -6.12
N THR A 4 27.97 46.03 -5.66
CA THR A 4 29.23 45.30 -5.49
C THR A 4 29.37 44.34 -6.66
N THR A 5 30.25 44.70 -7.58
CA THR A 5 30.61 43.92 -8.77
C THR A 5 31.50 42.75 -8.37
N ILE A 6 31.03 41.52 -8.49
CA ILE A 6 31.83 40.30 -8.28
C ILE A 6 32.29 39.79 -9.65
N LEU A 7 33.61 39.85 -9.88
CA LEU A 7 34.29 39.23 -11.01
C LEU A 7 34.44 37.72 -10.75
N PHE A 8 33.84 36.88 -11.61
CA PHE A 8 34.09 35.44 -11.63
C PHE A 8 35.23 35.12 -12.59
N LEU A 9 36.35 34.63 -12.05
CA LEU A 9 37.47 34.07 -12.79
C LEU A 9 37.12 32.62 -13.18
N ILE A 10 37.00 32.36 -14.48
CA ILE A 10 36.81 31.02 -15.05
C ILE A 10 38.18 30.35 -15.11
N GLY A 11 38.43 29.42 -14.18
CA GLY A 11 39.57 28.50 -14.21
C GLY A 11 39.26 27.28 -15.08
N LEU A 12 39.91 27.19 -16.23
CA LEU A 12 39.82 26.10 -17.19
C LEU A 12 40.70 24.94 -16.72
N ILE A 13 40.10 23.90 -16.11
CA ILE A 13 40.82 22.67 -15.71
C ILE A 13 40.62 21.63 -16.80
N VAL A 14 41.72 21.29 -17.50
CA VAL A 14 41.81 20.20 -18.46
C VAL A 14 42.26 18.95 -17.71
N PHE A 15 41.41 17.91 -17.65
CA PHE A 15 41.79 16.59 -17.13
C PHE A 15 42.23 15.66 -18.29
N PRO A 16 43.29 14.86 -18.13
CA PRO A 16 43.71 13.88 -19.12
C PRO A 16 42.84 12.61 -19.04
N VAL A 17 42.35 12.18 -20.20
CA VAL A 17 41.65 10.91 -20.41
C VAL A 17 42.68 9.78 -20.46
N ILE A 18 42.69 8.90 -19.46
CA ILE A 18 43.40 7.62 -19.51
C ILE A 18 42.40 6.55 -19.94
N GLY A 19 42.53 6.07 -21.17
CA GLY A 19 41.75 4.95 -21.69
C GLY A 19 42.33 3.61 -21.25
N LEU A 20 41.53 2.81 -20.54
CA LEU A 20 41.73 1.36 -20.45
C LEU A 20 40.80 0.67 -21.44
N ALA A 21 41.37 0.08 -22.48
CA ALA A 21 40.66 -0.84 -23.36
C ALA A 21 40.53 -2.19 -22.67
N GLN A 22 39.29 -2.66 -22.45
CA GLN A 22 39.00 -4.05 -22.14
C GLN A 22 38.39 -4.71 -23.39
N THR A 23 39.10 -5.70 -23.92
CA THR A 23 38.64 -6.58 -25.00
C THR A 23 37.68 -7.62 -24.41
N LEU A 24 36.41 -7.58 -24.82
CA LEU A 24 35.45 -8.66 -24.53
C LEU A 24 35.32 -9.55 -25.77
N ASN A 25 35.71 -10.82 -25.61
CA ASN A 25 35.53 -11.89 -26.59
C ASN A 25 34.04 -12.29 -26.62
N THR A 26 33.37 -12.09 -27.75
CA THR A 26 32.02 -12.60 -27.99
C THR A 26 32.10 -13.85 -28.85
N GLN A 27 31.77 -14.99 -28.25
CA GLN A 27 31.71 -16.29 -28.90
C GLN A 27 30.39 -16.44 -29.66
N VAL A 28 30.49 -16.72 -30.96
CA VAL A 28 29.38 -16.90 -31.90
C VAL A 28 28.74 -18.29 -31.68
N PRO A 29 27.41 -18.41 -31.55
CA PRO A 29 26.73 -19.71 -31.59
C PRO A 29 26.53 -20.19 -33.05
N PRO A 30 26.62 -21.51 -33.32
CA PRO A 30 26.49 -22.06 -34.67
C PRO A 30 25.03 -22.10 -35.16
N PRO A 31 24.80 -22.18 -36.48
CA PRO A 31 23.47 -22.18 -37.08
C PRO A 31 22.71 -23.49 -36.87
N PHE A 32 21.40 -23.37 -36.65
CA PHE A 32 20.46 -24.48 -36.56
C PHE A 32 20.33 -25.23 -37.91
N ILE A 33 20.44 -26.56 -37.84
CA ILE A 33 20.18 -27.49 -38.93
C ILE A 33 18.68 -27.83 -38.94
N ASN A 34 18.00 -27.57 -40.06
CA ASN A 34 16.64 -28.06 -40.31
C ASN A 34 16.67 -29.57 -40.56
N VAL A 35 16.08 -30.34 -39.64
CA VAL A 35 15.84 -31.78 -39.81
C VAL A 35 14.38 -31.99 -40.23
N ILE A 36 14.20 -32.43 -41.47
CA ILE A 36 12.91 -32.88 -42.01
C ILE A 36 12.69 -34.31 -41.48
N SER A 37 11.58 -34.54 -40.77
CA SER A 37 11.17 -35.86 -40.26
C SER A 37 9.94 -36.38 -41.02
N PRO A 38 9.84 -37.69 -41.31
CA PRO A 38 8.81 -38.25 -42.17
C PRO A 38 7.47 -38.44 -41.45
N GLN A 39 6.39 -38.17 -42.17
CA GLN A 39 5.01 -38.46 -41.75
C GLN A 39 4.79 -39.97 -41.67
N THR A 40 4.40 -40.45 -40.49
CA THR A 40 3.84 -41.78 -40.28
C THR A 40 2.41 -41.61 -39.80
N THR A 41 1.45 -42.13 -40.58
CA THR A 41 0.02 -42.18 -40.28
C THR A 41 -0.23 -43.15 -39.13
N ALA A 42 -0.74 -42.64 -38.01
CA ALA A 42 -1.20 -43.45 -36.88
C ALA A 42 -2.63 -43.06 -36.46
N VAL A 43 -3.37 -44.10 -36.09
CA VAL A 43 -4.81 -44.19 -35.83
C VAL A 43 -5.29 -43.20 -34.76
N SER A 44 -6.35 -42.44 -35.07
CA SER A 44 -7.01 -41.49 -34.16
C SER A 44 -7.68 -42.19 -32.97
N LEU A 45 -6.99 -42.19 -31.83
CA LEU A 45 -7.62 -42.22 -30.52
C LEU A 45 -7.99 -40.77 -30.16
N THR A 46 -9.27 -40.49 -29.93
CA THR A 46 -9.75 -39.19 -29.43
C THR A 46 -9.22 -38.97 -28.02
N LEU A 47 -8.01 -38.40 -27.92
CA LEU A 47 -7.39 -37.98 -26.68
C LEU A 47 -8.27 -36.87 -26.07
N LEU A 48 -8.85 -37.14 -24.91
CA LEU A 48 -9.53 -36.09 -24.15
C LEU A 48 -8.53 -34.97 -23.87
N PRO A 49 -8.89 -33.69 -24.09
CA PRO A 49 -7.97 -32.58 -23.90
C PRO A 49 -7.53 -32.52 -22.43
N ILE A 50 -6.22 -32.66 -22.21
CA ILE A 50 -5.60 -32.49 -20.89
C ILE A 50 -5.79 -31.03 -20.47
N LYS A 51 -6.56 -30.81 -19.42
CA LYS A 51 -6.73 -29.48 -18.81
C LYS A 51 -5.78 -29.34 -17.62
N CYS A 52 -5.07 -28.22 -17.57
CA CYS A 52 -4.14 -27.85 -16.51
C CYS A 52 -4.56 -26.53 -15.86
N GLY A 53 -4.21 -26.35 -14.58
CA GLY A 53 -4.46 -25.12 -13.85
C GLY A 53 -5.71 -25.15 -12.97
N VAL A 54 -6.29 -23.97 -12.74
CA VAL A 54 -7.42 -23.75 -11.83
C VAL A 54 -8.72 -24.21 -12.48
N ASN A 55 -9.47 -25.08 -11.80
CA ASN A 55 -10.81 -25.52 -12.16
C ASN A 55 -11.89 -24.64 -11.53
N THR A 56 -11.78 -24.38 -10.22
CA THR A 56 -12.74 -23.55 -9.47
C THR A 56 -11.99 -22.59 -8.55
N PHE A 57 -12.50 -21.37 -8.45
CA PHE A 57 -11.94 -20.29 -7.64
C PHE A 57 -13.07 -19.48 -7.02
N VAL A 58 -13.02 -19.31 -5.69
CA VAL A 58 -14.01 -18.52 -4.94
C VAL A 58 -13.26 -17.70 -3.90
N VAL A 59 -13.53 -16.40 -3.82
CA VAL A 59 -12.98 -15.52 -2.79
C VAL A 59 -13.95 -15.43 -1.61
N ASN A 60 -13.40 -15.41 -0.40
CA ASN A 60 -14.15 -15.52 0.84
C ASN A 60 -13.75 -14.40 1.81
N ASN A 61 -14.66 -14.01 2.71
CA ASN A 61 -14.44 -13.03 3.77
C ASN A 61 -14.04 -11.64 3.24
N ASP A 62 -15.03 -10.89 2.77
CA ASP A 62 -14.87 -9.52 2.25
C ASP A 62 -14.25 -8.59 3.32
N CYS A 63 -13.24 -7.81 2.91
CA CYS A 63 -12.54 -6.81 3.72
C CYS A 63 -13.02 -5.38 3.47
N GLY A 64 -13.92 -5.16 2.51
CA GLY A 64 -14.21 -3.86 1.93
C GLY A 64 -13.30 -3.53 0.73
N ILE A 65 -13.73 -2.61 -0.13
CA ILE A 65 -12.99 -2.12 -1.32
C ILE A 65 -12.61 -3.25 -2.32
N GLY A 66 -13.44 -4.29 -2.44
CA GLY A 66 -13.18 -5.40 -3.36
C GLY A 66 -11.99 -6.29 -2.99
N ALA A 67 -11.56 -6.26 -1.72
CA ALA A 67 -10.52 -7.13 -1.17
C ALA A 67 -11.13 -8.25 -0.31
N PHE A 68 -10.44 -9.38 -0.22
CA PHE A 68 -10.90 -10.59 0.44
C PHE A 68 -9.80 -11.17 1.34
N LYS A 69 -10.19 -11.83 2.44
CA LYS A 69 -9.21 -12.41 3.36
C LYS A 69 -8.59 -13.72 2.90
N GLY A 70 -9.31 -14.44 2.06
CA GLY A 70 -8.81 -15.68 1.50
C GLY A 70 -9.55 -16.08 0.24
N ALA A 71 -9.08 -17.17 -0.35
CA ALA A 71 -9.68 -17.77 -1.52
C ALA A 71 -9.65 -19.30 -1.44
N TYR A 72 -10.74 -19.94 -1.82
CA TYR A 72 -10.80 -21.37 -2.08
C TYR A 72 -10.41 -21.64 -3.54
N VAL A 73 -9.56 -22.64 -3.74
CA VAL A 73 -9.02 -23.03 -5.05
C VAL A 73 -9.16 -24.54 -5.21
N GLN A 74 -9.72 -24.96 -6.35
CA GLN A 74 -9.70 -26.35 -6.82
C GLN A 74 -8.99 -26.42 -8.17
N CYS A 75 -8.00 -27.28 -8.32
CA CYS A 75 -7.26 -27.51 -9.56
C CYS A 75 -7.91 -28.63 -10.41
N TYR A 76 -7.58 -28.73 -11.69
CA TYR A 76 -8.14 -29.75 -12.60
C TYR A 76 -7.76 -31.20 -12.26
N ASP A 77 -6.75 -31.43 -11.43
CA ASP A 77 -6.39 -32.76 -10.90
C ASP A 77 -7.25 -33.18 -9.68
N GLY A 78 -8.19 -32.32 -9.24
CA GLY A 78 -9.02 -32.53 -8.05
C GLY A 78 -8.39 -32.04 -6.74
N TYR A 79 -7.21 -31.43 -6.78
CA TYR A 79 -6.59 -30.85 -5.58
C TYR A 79 -7.34 -29.60 -5.12
N GLU A 80 -7.61 -29.53 -3.82
CA GLU A 80 -8.32 -28.41 -3.19
C GLU A 80 -7.48 -27.78 -2.08
N THR A 81 -7.50 -26.45 -1.99
CA THR A 81 -6.87 -25.72 -0.89
C THR A 81 -7.57 -24.38 -0.63
N THR A 82 -7.48 -23.90 0.60
CA THR A 82 -7.81 -22.52 0.96
C THR A 82 -6.53 -21.72 1.12
N LEU A 83 -6.48 -20.54 0.53
CA LEU A 83 -5.38 -19.58 0.58
C LEU A 83 -5.78 -18.40 1.46
N GLY A 84 -4.82 -17.87 2.23
CA GLY A 84 -5.01 -16.73 3.13
C GLY A 84 -5.18 -17.08 4.60
N ASP A 85 -5.06 -16.07 5.44
CA ASP A 85 -5.23 -16.13 6.89
C ASP A 85 -6.23 -15.06 7.37
N ALA A 86 -6.43 -14.93 8.68
CA ALA A 86 -7.40 -13.98 9.25
C ALA A 86 -7.00 -12.50 9.08
N ILE A 87 -5.75 -12.22 8.71
CA ILE A 87 -5.16 -10.87 8.64
C ILE A 87 -4.83 -10.42 7.21
N SER A 88 -4.71 -11.34 6.25
CA SER A 88 -4.53 -11.00 4.85
C SER A 88 -5.79 -10.33 4.31
N CYS A 89 -5.66 -9.22 3.57
CA CYS A 89 -6.72 -8.65 2.74
C CYS A 89 -6.10 -8.30 1.40
N LYS A 90 -6.51 -9.01 0.34
CA LYS A 90 -5.94 -8.86 -1.02
C LYS A 90 -7.08 -8.81 -2.03
N SER A 91 -6.86 -8.13 -3.16
CA SER A 91 -7.88 -8.06 -4.22
C SER A 91 -8.14 -9.44 -4.84
N SER A 92 -9.25 -9.57 -5.56
CA SER A 92 -9.63 -10.82 -6.24
C SER A 92 -8.56 -11.28 -7.24
N GLU A 93 -7.90 -10.32 -7.89
CA GLU A 93 -6.88 -10.52 -8.92
C GLU A 93 -5.60 -11.12 -8.31
N VAL A 94 -5.19 -10.62 -7.14
CA VAL A 94 -4.02 -11.14 -6.41
C VAL A 94 -4.29 -12.57 -5.94
N TRP A 95 -5.49 -12.84 -5.42
CA TRP A 95 -5.88 -14.21 -5.06
C TRP A 95 -5.91 -15.15 -6.26
N GLN A 96 -6.34 -14.67 -7.42
CA GLN A 96 -6.35 -15.45 -8.65
C GLN A 96 -4.93 -15.77 -9.15
N GLN A 97 -3.95 -14.88 -8.93
CA GLN A 97 -2.55 -15.17 -9.22
C GLN A 97 -2.01 -16.28 -8.31
N TYR A 98 -2.25 -16.22 -7.01
CA TYR A 98 -1.84 -17.29 -6.10
C TYR A 98 -2.52 -18.62 -6.43
N ALA A 99 -3.80 -18.59 -6.83
CA ALA A 99 -4.50 -19.78 -7.30
C ALA A 99 -3.83 -20.40 -8.54
N LYS A 100 -3.40 -19.57 -9.50
CA LYS A 100 -2.65 -20.01 -10.68
C LYS A 100 -1.30 -20.63 -10.30
N GLU A 101 -0.55 -20.02 -9.39
CA GLU A 101 0.74 -20.55 -8.92
C GLU A 101 0.60 -21.92 -8.26
N VAL A 102 -0.40 -22.10 -7.40
CA VAL A 102 -0.66 -23.38 -6.72
C VAL A 102 -1.08 -24.49 -7.70
N CYS A 103 -1.80 -24.13 -8.77
CA CYS A 103 -2.27 -25.09 -9.78
C CYS A 103 -1.36 -25.22 -11.03
N VAL A 104 -0.24 -24.50 -11.13
CA VAL A 104 0.54 -24.38 -12.39
C VAL A 104 1.04 -25.71 -12.95
N ASN A 105 1.36 -26.66 -12.06
CA ASN A 105 1.86 -28.00 -12.43
C ASN A 105 0.82 -29.11 -12.20
N ARG A 106 -0.46 -28.74 -12.06
CA ARG A 106 -1.56 -29.67 -11.76
C ARG A 106 -2.46 -29.82 -12.98
N CYS A 107 -2.38 -30.99 -13.61
CA CYS A 107 -3.13 -31.33 -14.81
C CYS A 107 -3.99 -32.56 -14.57
N SER A 108 -5.21 -32.54 -15.13
CA SER A 108 -6.06 -33.74 -15.22
C SER A 108 -5.33 -34.82 -16.02
N THR A 109 -4.94 -35.92 -15.36
CA THR A 109 -4.44 -37.09 -16.09
C THR A 109 -5.66 -37.81 -16.66
N GLY A 110 -5.75 -37.93 -17.98
CA GLY A 110 -6.88 -38.55 -18.69
C GLY A 110 -7.17 -40.03 -18.37
N LYS A 111 -6.60 -40.58 -17.29
CA LYS A 111 -7.03 -41.85 -16.70
C LYS A 111 -8.18 -41.54 -15.77
N GLY A 112 -9.40 -41.59 -16.29
CA GLY A 112 -10.58 -41.55 -15.44
C GLY A 112 -10.58 -42.74 -14.48
N PRO A 113 -10.53 -42.53 -13.16
CA PRO A 113 -11.37 -43.33 -12.31
C PRO A 113 -12.80 -42.86 -12.60
N SER A 114 -13.61 -43.72 -13.21
CA SER A 114 -15.06 -43.60 -13.18
C SER A 114 -15.50 -43.79 -11.73
N VAL A 115 -15.23 -42.79 -10.89
CA VAL A 115 -16.01 -42.56 -9.68
C VAL A 115 -17.00 -41.50 -10.12
N THR A 116 -18.12 -41.98 -10.65
CA THR A 116 -19.37 -41.25 -10.52
C THR A 116 -19.55 -41.05 -9.02
N LEU A 117 -19.08 -39.92 -8.50
CA LEU A 117 -19.56 -39.40 -7.25
C LEU A 117 -21.02 -39.05 -7.54
N GLU A 118 -21.89 -40.02 -7.28
CA GLU A 118 -23.27 -39.75 -6.93
C GLU A 118 -23.24 -38.54 -5.99
N PRO A 119 -23.98 -37.45 -6.29
CA PRO A 119 -24.02 -36.29 -5.41
C PRO A 119 -24.39 -36.82 -4.04
N LEU A 120 -23.44 -36.82 -3.11
CA LEU A 120 -23.74 -37.16 -1.72
C LEU A 120 -24.91 -36.24 -1.35
N PRO A 121 -26.07 -36.80 -0.93
CA PRO A 121 -27.15 -35.97 -0.43
C PRO A 121 -26.52 -35.07 0.64
N PRO A 122 -26.74 -33.74 0.57
CA PRO A 122 -26.05 -32.79 1.42
C PRO A 122 -26.16 -33.29 2.85
N LEU A 123 -25.01 -33.70 3.42
CA LEU A 123 -24.98 -33.98 4.85
C LEU A 123 -25.47 -32.70 5.51
N PRO A 124 -26.47 -32.78 6.41
CA PRO A 124 -26.91 -31.60 7.13
C PRO A 124 -25.71 -31.09 7.90
N LEU A 125 -25.07 -30.05 7.37
CA LEU A 125 -24.07 -29.27 8.08
C LEU A 125 -24.73 -28.90 9.41
N PRO A 126 -24.10 -29.22 10.56
CA PRO A 126 -24.59 -28.71 11.84
C PRO A 126 -24.78 -27.21 11.64
N PRO A 127 -25.95 -26.64 12.01
CA PRO A 127 -26.28 -25.26 11.69
C PRO A 127 -25.14 -24.39 12.20
N THR A 128 -24.31 -23.92 11.28
CA THR A 128 -23.27 -22.96 11.58
C THR A 128 -24.02 -21.80 12.21
N PRO A 129 -23.77 -21.44 13.47
CA PRO A 129 -24.50 -20.37 14.11
C PRO A 129 -24.36 -19.15 13.22
N MET A 130 -25.46 -18.74 12.58
CA MET A 130 -25.51 -17.56 11.74
C MET A 130 -25.11 -16.40 12.66
N LEU A 131 -23.86 -15.96 12.53
CA LEU A 131 -23.37 -14.78 13.19
C LEU A 131 -24.24 -13.62 12.69
N LYS A 132 -25.11 -13.12 13.58
CA LYS A 132 -25.90 -11.92 13.32
C LYS A 132 -24.92 -10.84 12.86
N PRO A 133 -25.14 -10.21 11.70
CA PRO A 133 -24.28 -9.13 11.25
C PRO A 133 -24.30 -8.03 12.31
N ILE A 134 -23.14 -7.84 12.95
CA ILE A 134 -22.94 -6.76 13.92
C ILE A 134 -22.86 -5.50 13.07
N SER A 135 -23.91 -4.68 13.10
CA SER A 135 -23.86 -3.35 12.49
C SER A 135 -22.99 -2.46 13.38
N VAL A 136 -21.69 -2.40 13.08
CA VAL A 136 -20.78 -1.43 13.69
C VAL A 136 -21.11 -0.06 13.10
N CYS A 137 -21.45 0.92 13.95
CA CYS A 137 -21.62 2.29 13.50
C CYS A 137 -20.28 2.84 13.05
N TYR A 138 -20.16 3.07 11.76
CA TYR A 138 -18.95 3.60 11.14
C TYR A 138 -19.24 5.01 10.66
N ILE A 139 -18.44 5.97 11.15
CA ILE A 139 -18.40 7.32 10.61
C ILE A 139 -17.92 7.23 9.16
N SER A 140 -18.59 7.92 8.23
CA SER A 140 -18.18 7.85 6.81
C SER A 140 -16.73 8.34 6.59
N ASP A 141 -15.96 7.61 5.79
CA ASP A 141 -14.55 7.92 5.50
C ASP A 141 -14.36 9.32 4.87
N ASN A 142 -15.34 9.77 4.09
CA ASN A 142 -15.32 11.10 3.47
C ASN A 142 -15.32 12.22 4.51
N LEU A 143 -16.15 12.13 5.55
CA LEU A 143 -16.16 13.13 6.62
C LEU A 143 -14.84 13.11 7.42
N MET A 144 -14.23 11.95 7.63
CA MET A 144 -12.90 11.83 8.24
C MET A 144 -11.82 12.51 7.39
N GLN A 145 -11.82 12.28 6.07
CA GLN A 145 -10.88 12.94 5.15
C GLN A 145 -11.07 14.46 5.12
N GLU A 146 -12.32 14.94 5.10
CA GLU A 146 -12.60 16.38 5.15
C GLU A 146 -12.14 17.00 6.46
N TYR A 147 -12.28 16.27 7.57
CA TYR A 147 -11.80 16.70 8.86
C TYR A 147 -10.28 16.85 8.87
N ASP A 148 -9.56 15.82 8.42
CA ASP A 148 -8.10 15.84 8.30
C ASP A 148 -7.64 16.99 7.39
N ARG A 149 -8.40 17.24 6.32
CA ARG A 149 -8.14 18.36 5.41
C ARG A 149 -8.18 19.69 6.14
N LEU A 150 -9.23 19.93 6.92
CA LEU A 150 -9.43 21.18 7.66
C LEU A 150 -8.41 21.36 8.79
N ILE A 151 -7.98 20.29 9.47
CA ILE A 151 -6.92 20.38 10.49
C ILE A 151 -5.60 20.83 9.87
N LEU A 152 -5.24 20.30 8.70
CA LEU A 152 -4.05 20.72 7.98
C LEU A 152 -4.14 22.18 7.51
N GLU A 153 -5.28 22.59 6.95
CA GLU A 153 -5.51 23.99 6.57
C GLU A 153 -5.44 24.93 7.79
N LEU A 154 -5.90 24.48 8.96
CA LEU A 154 -5.86 25.25 10.21
C LEU A 154 -4.42 25.51 10.66
N GLN A 155 -3.53 24.51 10.50
CA GLN A 155 -2.10 24.67 10.80
C GLN A 155 -1.43 25.64 9.82
N GLU A 156 -1.69 25.52 8.52
CA GLU A 156 -1.15 26.44 7.51
C GLU A 156 -1.63 27.88 7.70
N ALA A 157 -2.86 28.05 8.20
CA ALA A 157 -3.48 29.34 8.40
C ALA A 157 -3.08 30.01 9.73
N GLU A 158 -2.17 29.47 10.55
CA GLU A 158 -1.93 29.96 11.93
C GLU A 158 -1.62 31.46 12.02
N SER A 159 -1.04 32.06 10.99
CA SER A 159 -0.79 33.51 10.90
C SER A 159 -1.98 34.35 10.42
N ASP A 160 -3.00 33.74 9.81
CA ASP A 160 -4.19 34.40 9.26
C ASP A 160 -5.42 34.14 10.14
N LYS A 161 -5.68 35.09 11.04
CA LYS A 161 -6.77 35.00 12.02
C LYS A 161 -8.16 34.82 11.37
N ILE A 162 -8.40 35.43 10.20
CA ILE A 162 -9.70 35.36 9.52
C ILE A 162 -9.89 33.95 8.97
N ARG A 163 -8.87 33.42 8.30
CA ARG A 163 -8.91 32.07 7.74
C ARG A 163 -9.00 30.99 8.83
N VAL A 164 -8.30 31.18 9.96
CA VAL A 164 -8.42 30.32 11.15
C VAL A 164 -9.86 30.28 11.67
N GLU A 165 -10.52 31.43 11.77
CA GLU A 165 -11.92 31.49 12.25
C GLU A 165 -12.88 30.77 11.28
N GLU A 166 -12.69 30.94 9.97
CA GLU A 166 -13.50 30.25 8.95
C GLU A 166 -13.31 28.73 8.99
N ILE A 167 -12.06 28.26 9.06
CA ILE A 167 -11.74 26.82 9.14
C ILE A 167 -12.29 26.23 10.44
N THR A 168 -12.16 26.96 11.55
CA THR A 168 -12.72 26.54 12.84
C THR A 168 -14.24 26.36 12.76
N LYS A 169 -14.97 27.28 12.12
CA LYS A 169 -16.42 27.13 11.88
C LYS A 169 -16.75 25.89 11.04
N LYS A 170 -15.96 25.60 10.00
CA LYS A 170 -16.13 24.37 9.19
C LYS A 170 -15.89 23.11 10.01
N ILE A 171 -14.86 23.09 10.86
CA ILE A 171 -14.57 21.97 11.79
C ILE A 171 -15.73 21.76 12.77
N ILE A 172 -16.31 22.83 13.31
CA ILE A 172 -17.47 22.76 14.22
C ILE A 172 -18.69 22.19 13.48
N ALA A 173 -18.98 22.66 12.27
CA ALA A 173 -20.08 22.14 11.45
C ALA A 173 -19.89 20.65 11.11
N LEU A 174 -18.68 20.25 10.73
CA LEU A 174 -18.36 18.86 10.40
C LEU A 174 -18.52 17.93 11.61
N LYS A 175 -18.18 18.42 12.82
CA LYS A 175 -18.44 17.69 14.08
C LYS A 175 -19.93 17.49 14.36
N GLN A 176 -20.76 18.49 14.08
CA GLN A 176 -22.21 18.34 14.20
C GLN A 176 -22.72 17.25 13.26
N GLU A 177 -22.15 17.16 12.05
CA GLU A 177 -22.49 16.08 11.11
C GLU A 177 -22.01 14.72 11.59
N PHE A 178 -20.81 14.61 12.18
CA PHE A 178 -20.36 13.36 12.81
C PHE A 178 -21.30 12.89 13.92
N LYS A 179 -21.69 13.82 14.81
CA LYS A 179 -22.61 13.51 15.90
C LYS A 179 -23.96 13.05 15.36
N LYS A 180 -24.47 13.74 14.33
CA LYS A 180 -25.71 13.38 13.65
C LYS A 180 -25.63 11.99 13.00
N GLN A 181 -24.57 11.66 12.27
CA GLN A 181 -24.39 10.30 11.71
C GLN A 181 -24.33 9.23 12.79
N GLN A 182 -23.69 9.53 13.93
CA GLN A 182 -23.61 8.61 15.05
C GLN A 182 -25.00 8.39 15.69
N GLU A 183 -25.79 9.45 15.90
CA GLU A 183 -27.15 9.38 16.41
C GLU A 183 -28.12 8.67 15.43
N GLU A 184 -28.02 8.96 14.14
CA GLU A 184 -28.77 8.28 13.07
C GLU A 184 -28.44 6.79 13.07
N CYS A 185 -27.15 6.45 13.15
CA CYS A 185 -26.74 5.04 13.17
C CYS A 185 -27.23 4.29 14.43
N LEU A 186 -27.30 4.96 15.58
CA LEU A 186 -27.87 4.38 16.81
C LEU A 186 -29.40 4.28 16.78
N SER A 187 -30.08 5.12 16.00
CA SER A 187 -31.54 5.20 15.96
C SER A 187 -32.20 4.35 14.88
N VAL A 188 -31.47 3.89 13.84
CA VAL A 188 -32.04 2.98 12.83
C VAL A 188 -32.41 1.64 13.48
N PRO A 189 -33.72 1.27 13.53
CA PRO A 189 -34.14 -0.04 14.01
C PRO A 189 -33.58 -1.09 13.05
N GLN A 190 -32.58 -1.87 13.49
CA GLN A 190 -32.07 -3.00 12.68
C GLN A 190 -33.25 -3.80 12.10
N PRO A 191 -33.27 -4.05 10.78
CA PRO A 191 -34.34 -4.79 10.13
C PRO A 191 -34.40 -6.18 10.76
N ILE A 192 -35.53 -6.48 11.40
CA ILE A 192 -35.86 -7.83 11.83
C ILE A 192 -35.98 -8.63 10.54
N THR A 193 -34.97 -9.42 10.21
CA THR A 193 -35.05 -10.36 9.10
C THR A 193 -36.00 -11.47 9.54
N THR A 194 -37.29 -11.22 9.40
CA THR A 194 -38.31 -12.25 9.57
C THR A 194 -38.20 -13.16 8.35
N THR A 195 -37.39 -14.20 8.46
CA THR A 195 -37.46 -15.35 7.56
C THR A 195 -38.85 -15.96 7.76
N VAL A 196 -39.78 -15.60 6.88
CA VAL A 196 -41.12 -16.18 6.83
C VAL A 196 -40.97 -17.63 6.36
N LEU A 197 -40.97 -18.57 7.30
CA LEU A 197 -41.34 -19.94 7.03
C LEU A 197 -42.86 -20.08 7.26
N PRO A 198 -43.62 -20.69 6.34
CA PRO A 198 -45.06 -20.82 6.50
C PRO A 198 -45.39 -22.06 7.34
N GLN A 199 -45.81 -21.91 8.60
CA GLN A 199 -46.97 -22.64 9.14
C GLN A 199 -47.33 -22.30 10.60
N SER A 200 -48.58 -21.85 10.75
CA SER A 200 -49.59 -22.14 11.78
C SER A 200 -49.28 -22.16 13.30
N ALA A 201 -50.18 -21.45 13.99
CA ALA A 201 -50.65 -21.60 15.39
C ALA A 201 -49.93 -20.77 16.48
N PRO A 202 -50.67 -20.34 17.55
CA PRO A 202 -50.59 -18.96 18.02
C PRO A 202 -50.02 -18.75 19.44
N LEU A 203 -49.64 -17.49 19.67
CA LEU A 203 -49.60 -16.73 20.93
C LEU A 203 -48.51 -17.06 21.96
N ALA A 204 -47.44 -16.27 21.91
CA ALA A 204 -46.73 -15.78 23.09
C ALA A 204 -46.48 -14.27 22.94
N PRO A 205 -46.57 -13.47 24.03
CA PRO A 205 -46.38 -12.01 23.96
C PRO A 205 -44.94 -11.63 23.56
N PRO A 206 -44.75 -10.47 22.89
CA PRO A 206 -43.46 -10.07 22.35
C PRO A 206 -42.45 -9.84 23.49
N ILE A 207 -41.37 -10.62 23.48
CA ILE A 207 -40.21 -10.40 24.35
C ILE A 207 -39.47 -9.17 23.81
N VAL A 208 -39.37 -8.13 24.64
CA VAL A 208 -38.58 -6.92 24.36
C VAL A 208 -37.11 -7.34 24.32
N ILE A 209 -36.54 -7.43 23.13
CA ILE A 209 -35.11 -7.71 22.94
C ILE A 209 -34.37 -6.38 23.02
N GLU A 210 -33.80 -6.12 24.20
CA GLU A 210 -32.94 -4.98 24.48
C GLU A 210 -31.65 -5.09 23.63
N LYS A 211 -31.50 -4.21 22.63
CA LYS A 211 -30.38 -4.23 21.68
C LYS A 211 -29.11 -3.68 22.35
N LYS A 212 -28.29 -4.59 22.90
CA LYS A 212 -26.94 -4.26 23.39
C LYS A 212 -25.94 -4.30 22.22
N PRO A 213 -25.11 -3.26 22.00
CA PRO A 213 -24.10 -3.28 20.94
C PRO A 213 -23.10 -4.41 21.18
N VAL A 214 -22.86 -5.22 20.15
CA VAL A 214 -21.87 -6.30 20.20
C VAL A 214 -20.51 -5.68 19.90
N ALA A 215 -19.65 -5.61 20.92
CA ALA A 215 -18.27 -5.16 20.76
C ALA A 215 -17.47 -6.20 19.95
N VAL A 216 -16.82 -5.78 18.87
CA VAL A 216 -15.84 -6.60 18.15
C VAL A 216 -14.66 -6.85 19.11
N SER A 217 -14.53 -8.08 19.60
CA SER A 217 -13.43 -8.43 20.52
C SER A 217 -12.13 -8.55 19.73
N VAL A 218 -11.32 -7.50 19.72
CA VAL A 218 -9.93 -7.60 19.26
C VAL A 218 -9.16 -8.43 20.29
N ASN A 219 -8.54 -9.52 19.85
CA ASN A 219 -7.68 -10.35 20.70
C ASN A 219 -6.39 -9.56 21.00
N ARG A 220 -6.34 -8.90 22.15
CA ARG A 220 -5.17 -8.09 22.56
C ARG A 220 -3.98 -8.97 22.95
N CYS A 221 -4.20 -10.25 23.24
CA CYS A 221 -3.13 -11.15 23.64
C CYS A 221 -2.17 -11.47 22.49
N SER A 222 -2.63 -11.46 21.23
CA SER A 222 -1.71 -11.62 20.08
C SER A 222 -0.77 -10.43 19.89
N GLU A 223 -1.15 -9.23 20.36
CA GLU A 223 -0.31 -8.04 20.30
C GLU A 223 0.92 -8.16 21.23
N VAL A 224 0.83 -8.92 22.33
CA VAL A 224 1.95 -9.10 23.28
C VAL A 224 3.20 -9.62 22.56
N ALA A 225 3.05 -10.63 21.70
CA ALA A 225 4.16 -11.18 20.92
C ALA A 225 4.74 -10.16 19.94
N GLN A 226 3.91 -9.30 19.34
CA GLN A 226 4.36 -8.22 18.45
C GLN A 226 5.21 -7.20 19.22
N TRP A 227 4.78 -6.79 20.41
CA TRP A 227 5.54 -5.86 21.27
C TRP A 227 6.88 -6.46 21.73
N GLU A 228 6.93 -7.74 22.07
CA GLU A 228 8.19 -8.43 22.41
C GLU A 228 9.15 -8.50 21.22
N ASN A 229 8.63 -8.78 20.02
CA ASN A 229 9.40 -8.72 18.77
C ASN A 229 9.92 -7.30 18.47
N LYS A 230 9.09 -6.27 18.67
CA LYS A 230 9.48 -4.85 18.55
C LYS A 230 10.65 -4.53 19.49
N ILE A 231 10.56 -4.91 20.78
CA ILE A 231 11.65 -4.71 21.75
C ILE A 231 12.94 -5.42 21.30
N SER A 232 12.83 -6.66 20.82
CA SER A 232 13.98 -7.43 20.32
C SER A 232 14.65 -6.74 19.12
N HIS A 233 13.85 -6.23 18.17
CA HIS A 233 14.36 -5.50 17.00
C HIS A 233 15.13 -4.24 17.39
N TYR A 234 14.55 -3.36 18.23
CA TYR A 234 15.23 -2.12 18.63
C TYR A 234 16.45 -2.37 19.52
N LYS A 235 16.47 -3.45 20.31
CA LYS A 235 17.67 -3.85 21.03
C LYS A 235 18.81 -4.19 20.07
N LYS A 236 18.53 -4.87 18.95
CA LYS A 236 19.54 -5.14 17.91
C LYS A 236 20.05 -3.84 17.29
N LEU A 237 19.14 -2.90 16.96
CA LEU A 237 19.54 -1.59 16.42
C LEU A 237 20.42 -0.82 17.41
N SER A 238 20.11 -0.83 18.71
CA SER A 238 20.90 -0.13 19.72
C SER A 238 22.37 -0.58 19.80
N GLY A 239 22.65 -1.82 19.38
CA GLY A 239 24.00 -2.38 19.29
C GLY A 239 24.79 -1.98 18.04
N LEU A 240 24.19 -1.31 17.06
CA LEU A 240 24.85 -0.86 15.84
C LEU A 240 25.74 0.37 16.09
N SER A 241 26.67 0.63 15.17
CA SER A 241 27.51 1.83 15.21
C SER A 241 26.70 3.08 14.83
N GLU A 242 27.18 4.27 15.22
CA GLU A 242 26.50 5.53 14.87
C GLU A 242 26.38 5.76 13.35
N ALA A 243 27.38 5.27 12.59
CA ALA A 243 27.36 5.36 11.13
C ALA A 243 26.25 4.47 10.53
N ASP A 244 26.09 3.25 11.05
CA ASP A 244 25.05 2.32 10.60
C ASP A 244 23.66 2.81 11.00
N LEU A 245 23.50 3.34 12.21
CA LEU A 245 22.24 3.94 12.66
C LEU A 245 21.81 5.12 11.78
N LYS A 246 22.77 6.00 11.45
CA LYS A 246 22.53 7.14 10.56
C LYS A 246 22.16 6.69 9.14
N LYS A 247 22.72 5.57 8.67
CA LYS A 247 22.34 4.95 7.39
C LYS A 247 20.89 4.45 7.41
N ASP A 248 20.48 3.85 8.52
CA ASP A 248 19.09 3.40 8.72
C ASP A 248 18.12 4.56 9.04
N GLY A 249 18.63 5.77 9.25
CA GLY A 249 17.84 6.99 9.50
C GLY A 249 17.45 7.21 10.97
N PHE A 250 18.14 6.53 11.89
CA PHE A 250 17.91 6.65 13.34
C PHE A 250 19.05 7.42 14.03
N LEU A 251 18.68 8.17 15.07
CA LEU A 251 19.64 8.68 16.05
C LEU A 251 19.68 7.73 17.26
N ARG A 252 20.84 7.60 17.91
CA ARG A 252 20.98 6.74 19.08
C ARG A 252 20.01 7.12 20.20
N GLU A 253 19.83 8.40 20.45
CA GLU A 253 18.91 8.93 21.46
C GLU A 253 17.45 8.57 21.14
N GLU A 254 17.08 8.52 19.85
CA GLU A 254 15.74 8.09 19.42
C GLU A 254 15.51 6.62 19.76
N ILE A 255 16.49 5.75 19.51
CA ILE A 255 16.40 4.31 19.81
C ILE A 255 16.33 4.07 21.31
N GLU A 256 17.15 4.77 22.10
CA GLU A 256 17.11 4.67 23.55
C GLU A 256 15.75 5.09 24.10
N LYS A 257 15.18 6.18 23.59
CA LYS A 257 13.83 6.62 23.95
C LYS A 257 12.76 5.58 23.58
N ILE A 258 12.83 5.00 22.38
CA ILE A 258 11.92 3.92 21.96
C ILE A 258 12.03 2.70 22.89
N LEU A 259 13.26 2.31 23.26
CA LEU A 259 13.49 1.19 24.18
C LEU A 259 13.05 1.47 25.62
N GLN A 260 13.00 2.72 26.04
CA GLN A 260 12.42 3.12 27.33
C GLN A 260 10.89 3.08 27.31
N ASP A 261 10.27 3.51 26.22
CA ASP A 261 8.82 3.57 26.09
C ASP A 261 8.19 2.18 25.86
N LEU A 262 8.85 1.30 25.10
CA LEU A 262 8.32 -0.01 24.70
C LEU A 262 7.90 -0.93 25.86
N PRO A 263 8.71 -1.10 26.94
CA PRO A 263 8.32 -1.91 28.10
C PRO A 263 7.04 -1.42 28.77
N SER A 264 6.85 -0.11 28.88
CA SER A 264 5.65 0.46 29.49
C SER A 264 4.38 0.15 28.67
N GLY A 265 4.48 0.20 27.34
CA GLY A 265 3.38 -0.19 26.45
C GLY A 265 3.10 -1.69 26.48
N LEU A 266 4.14 -2.53 26.51
CA LEU A 266 4.00 -3.98 26.67
C LEU A 266 3.26 -4.34 27.96
N GLU A 267 3.59 -3.70 29.09
CA GLU A 267 2.89 -3.95 30.35
C GLU A 267 1.41 -3.55 30.28
N LYS A 268 1.06 -2.45 29.59
CA LYS A 268 -0.34 -2.07 29.34
C LYS A 268 -1.08 -3.14 28.53
N VAL A 269 -0.48 -3.63 27.45
CA VAL A 269 -1.07 -4.68 26.60
C VAL A 269 -1.19 -6.00 27.38
N LYS A 270 -0.19 -6.38 28.17
CA LYS A 270 -0.25 -7.56 29.06
C LYS A 270 -1.37 -7.44 30.08
N ALA A 271 -1.56 -6.27 30.69
CA ALA A 271 -2.66 -6.02 31.63
C ALA A 271 -4.03 -6.15 30.94
N GLN A 272 -4.19 -5.55 29.75
CA GLN A 272 -5.42 -5.68 28.95
C GLN A 272 -5.71 -7.14 28.56
N CYS A 273 -4.68 -7.90 28.15
CA CYS A 273 -4.78 -9.32 27.85
C CYS A 273 -5.22 -10.14 29.08
N ARG A 274 -4.64 -9.91 30.27
CA ARG A 274 -5.04 -10.59 31.51
C ARG A 274 -6.51 -10.35 31.86
N ASN A 275 -7.00 -9.13 31.63
CA ASN A 275 -8.40 -8.77 31.88
C ASN A 275 -9.36 -9.43 30.87
N GLN A 276 -8.92 -9.73 29.64
CA GLN A 276 -9.71 -10.49 28.67
C GLN A 276 -9.84 -11.96 29.07
N SER A 277 -8.79 -12.58 29.62
CA SER A 277 -8.82 -13.98 30.05
C SER A 277 -9.73 -14.26 31.25
N GLY A 278 -10.05 -13.25 32.08
CA GLY A 278 -10.87 -13.42 33.29
C GLY A 278 -12.38 -13.53 33.06
N THR A 279 -12.88 -13.11 31.89
CA THR A 279 -14.33 -12.98 31.64
C THR A 279 -14.94 -14.21 30.96
N ILE A 280 -14.14 -15.22 30.60
CA ILE A 280 -14.63 -16.49 30.06
C ILE A 280 -14.82 -17.50 31.21
N ALA A 281 -15.54 -17.11 32.26
CA ALA A 281 -16.13 -18.11 33.15
C ALA A 281 -17.33 -18.71 32.40
N ALA A 282 -17.29 -20.02 32.17
CA ALA A 282 -18.34 -20.76 31.47
C ALA A 282 -19.73 -20.35 32.00
N PRO A 283 -20.72 -20.11 31.11
CA PRO A 283 -22.05 -19.72 31.54
C PRO A 283 -22.61 -20.81 32.47
N SER A 284 -22.74 -20.50 33.76
CA SER A 284 -23.39 -21.39 34.70
C SER A 284 -24.89 -21.35 34.40
N ILE A 285 -25.36 -22.42 33.76
CA ILE A 285 -26.76 -22.66 33.48
C ILE A 285 -27.46 -22.80 34.84
N GLY A 286 -28.09 -21.74 35.36
CA GLY A 286 -28.96 -21.88 36.54
C GLY A 286 -29.29 -20.66 37.40
N ALA A 287 -28.66 -19.49 37.23
CA ALA A 287 -28.92 -18.34 38.10
C ALA A 287 -29.74 -17.23 37.41
N PRO A 288 -30.78 -16.67 38.08
CA PRO A 288 -31.61 -15.61 37.52
C PRO A 288 -30.80 -14.33 37.26
N SER A 289 -30.94 -13.84 36.03
CA SER A 289 -30.20 -12.75 35.41
C SER A 289 -30.49 -11.40 36.10
N ILE A 290 -29.56 -10.92 36.92
CA ILE A 290 -29.56 -9.54 37.40
C ILE A 290 -28.88 -8.68 36.34
N ALA A 291 -29.65 -7.78 35.72
CA ALA A 291 -29.18 -6.84 34.71
C ALA A 291 -28.10 -5.92 35.29
N THR A 292 -26.82 -6.24 35.05
CA THR A 292 -25.71 -5.34 35.34
C THR A 292 -25.57 -4.38 34.16
N THR A 293 -26.24 -3.24 34.27
CA THR A 293 -26.11 -2.07 33.40
C THR A 293 -24.70 -1.49 33.49
N ASP A 294 -24.17 -1.07 32.35
CA ASP A 294 -22.97 -0.26 32.17
C ASP A 294 -21.63 -0.83 32.68
N ILE A 295 -20.99 -1.60 31.81
CA ILE A 295 -19.53 -1.59 31.77
C ILE A 295 -19.10 -1.14 30.38
N VAL A 296 -19.08 0.18 30.18
CA VAL A 296 -18.38 0.80 29.06
C VAL A 296 -16.90 0.81 29.41
N PHE A 297 -16.18 -0.26 29.06
CA PHE A 297 -14.73 -0.23 29.10
C PHE A 297 -14.25 0.67 27.96
N ILE A 298 -14.03 1.96 28.25
CA ILE A 298 -13.20 2.80 27.40
C ILE A 298 -11.77 2.28 27.57
N THR A 299 -11.41 1.25 26.80
CA THR A 299 -10.03 0.80 26.71
C THR A 299 -9.20 1.93 26.14
N GLU A 300 -8.39 2.57 27.00
CA GLU A 300 -7.40 3.54 26.58
C GLU A 300 -6.50 2.88 25.51
N ILE A 301 -6.59 3.38 24.27
CA ILE A 301 -5.79 2.87 23.18
C ILE A 301 -4.33 3.23 23.42
N VAL A 302 -3.49 2.21 23.43
CA VAL A 302 -2.05 2.34 23.66
C VAL A 302 -1.43 3.04 22.46
N LYS A 303 -0.66 4.10 22.72
CA LYS A 303 0.11 4.79 21.69
C LYS A 303 1.09 3.80 21.03
N PRO A 304 1.10 3.69 19.70
CA PRO A 304 2.08 2.88 19.01
C PRO A 304 3.46 3.52 19.19
N VAL A 305 4.36 2.84 19.91
CA VAL A 305 5.74 3.32 20.11
C VAL A 305 6.58 3.06 18.86
N VAL A 306 6.31 1.93 18.21
CA VAL A 306 6.91 1.51 16.94
C VAL A 306 5.76 1.27 16.00
N VAL A 307 5.72 2.05 14.93
CA VAL A 307 4.69 1.91 13.91
C VAL A 307 5.12 0.86 12.92
N GLU A 308 4.30 -0.17 12.77
CA GLU A 308 4.51 -1.17 11.72
C GLU A 308 3.76 -0.80 10.44
N SER A 309 2.61 -0.16 10.54
CA SER A 309 1.76 0.10 9.38
C SER A 309 1.02 1.42 9.51
N GLY A 310 0.61 1.98 8.36
CA GLY A 310 -0.25 3.16 8.34
C GLY A 310 -1.60 2.93 9.03
N GLN A 311 -2.14 1.71 8.98
CA GLN A 311 -3.40 1.38 9.63
C GLN A 311 -3.32 1.47 11.16
N GLU A 312 -2.18 1.14 11.77
CA GLU A 312 -1.95 1.27 13.22
C GLU A 312 -2.03 2.75 13.65
N ILE A 313 -1.41 3.65 12.86
CA ILE A 313 -1.51 5.10 13.09
C ILE A 313 -2.96 5.55 12.91
N GLY A 314 -3.63 5.12 11.83
CA GLY A 314 -5.00 5.52 11.53
C GLY A 314 -5.99 5.12 12.63
N ALA A 315 -5.86 3.91 13.17
CA ALA A 315 -6.69 3.44 14.28
C ALA A 315 -6.43 4.23 15.57
N TYR A 316 -5.16 4.50 15.89
CA TYR A 316 -4.78 5.34 17.03
C TYR A 316 -5.33 6.76 16.89
N TYR A 317 -5.20 7.34 15.70
CA TYR A 317 -5.68 8.67 15.38
C TYR A 317 -7.19 8.78 15.56
N LYS A 318 -7.98 7.88 14.96
CA LYS A 318 -9.44 7.86 15.08
C LYS A 318 -9.89 7.86 16.54
N ALA A 319 -9.30 7.00 17.37
CA ALA A 319 -9.66 6.92 18.78
C ALA A 319 -9.29 8.16 19.60
N LYS A 320 -8.10 8.73 19.35
CA LYS A 320 -7.70 9.98 20.01
C LYS A 320 -8.53 11.16 19.53
N LEU A 321 -8.92 11.14 18.27
CA LEU A 321 -9.76 12.15 17.68
C LEU A 321 -11.15 12.14 18.34
N GLU A 322 -11.79 10.98 18.49
CA GLU A 322 -13.06 10.85 19.22
C GLU A 322 -12.97 11.41 20.65
N LYS A 323 -11.85 11.14 21.34
CA LYS A 323 -11.58 11.70 22.66
C LYS A 323 -11.47 13.23 22.63
N ALA A 324 -10.69 13.79 21.71
CA ALA A 324 -10.53 15.24 21.56
C ALA A 324 -11.85 15.93 21.14
N ILE A 325 -12.66 15.28 20.30
CA ILE A 325 -14.00 15.76 19.92
C ILE A 325 -14.93 15.82 21.13
N SER A 326 -14.76 14.91 22.08
CA SER A 326 -15.56 14.85 23.32
C SER A 326 -15.12 15.85 24.39
N THR A 327 -13.95 16.50 24.24
CA THR A 327 -13.47 17.52 25.17
C THR A 327 -14.31 18.78 25.07
N THR A 328 -14.88 19.23 26.19
CA THR A 328 -15.64 20.50 26.28
C THR A 328 -14.72 21.72 26.26
N GLY A 329 -15.05 22.69 25.41
CA GLY A 329 -14.35 23.96 25.24
C GLY A 329 -13.56 24.02 23.94
N GLU A 330 -13.89 24.99 23.08
CA GLU A 330 -13.34 25.10 21.71
C GLU A 330 -11.82 25.28 21.69
N GLU A 331 -11.28 26.17 22.54
CA GLU A 331 -9.83 26.45 22.57
C GLU A 331 -9.03 25.22 23.02
N LYS A 332 -9.44 24.58 24.12
CA LYS A 332 -8.78 23.37 24.64
C LYS A 332 -8.86 22.22 23.64
N GLN A 333 -9.98 22.10 22.95
CA GLN A 333 -10.15 21.11 21.90
C GLN A 333 -9.23 21.38 20.70
N ILE A 334 -9.09 22.63 20.25
CA ILE A 334 -8.13 23.00 19.19
C ILE A 334 -6.70 22.66 19.62
N GLU A 335 -6.33 22.94 20.87
CA GLU A 335 -5.02 22.61 21.43
C GLU A 335 -4.77 21.09 21.45
N GLU A 336 -5.74 20.29 21.91
CA GLU A 336 -5.66 18.83 21.88
C GLU A 336 -5.55 18.27 20.46
N LEU A 337 -6.21 18.89 19.48
CA LEU A 337 -6.15 18.49 18.07
C LEU A 337 -4.81 18.84 17.42
N LYS A 338 -4.24 20.02 17.73
CA LYS A 338 -2.88 20.39 17.30
C LYS A 338 -1.86 19.40 17.86
N ALA A 339 -1.92 19.14 19.17
CA ALA A 339 -1.04 18.18 19.83
C ALA A 339 -1.19 16.76 19.25
N LEU A 340 -2.43 16.34 18.92
CA LEU A 340 -2.68 15.07 18.25
C LEU A 340 -2.06 15.05 16.85
N ARG A 341 -2.17 16.12 16.05
CA ARG A 341 -1.57 16.17 14.72
C ARG A 341 -0.04 16.08 14.79
N ASP A 342 0.60 16.82 15.69
CA ASP A 342 2.05 16.74 15.90
C ASP A 342 2.49 15.32 16.31
N GLU A 343 1.66 14.65 17.12
CA GLU A 343 1.88 13.26 17.51
C GLU A 343 1.78 12.31 16.31
N ILE A 344 0.78 12.47 15.45
CA ILE A 344 0.62 11.69 14.22
C ILE A 344 1.77 11.94 13.24
N ASP A 345 2.17 13.19 13.04
CA ASP A 345 3.30 13.57 12.21
C ASP A 345 4.60 12.88 12.70
N GLY A 346 4.81 12.83 14.03
CA GLY A 346 5.90 12.07 14.63
C GLY A 346 5.80 10.55 14.44
N LEU A 347 4.59 9.99 14.34
CA LEU A 347 4.38 8.57 14.03
C LEU A 347 4.63 8.26 12.55
N ILE A 348 4.17 9.11 11.64
CA ILE A 348 4.43 9.01 10.19
C ILE A 348 5.95 9.06 9.93
N GLY A 349 6.65 10.01 10.54
CA GLY A 349 8.10 10.12 10.39
C GLY A 349 8.84 8.87 10.87
N ARG A 350 8.37 8.23 11.95
CA ARG A 350 8.91 6.95 12.42
C ARG A 350 8.59 5.79 11.50
N LEU A 351 7.39 5.73 10.91
CA LEU A 351 7.01 4.70 9.94
C LEU A 351 7.92 4.74 8.70
N ILE A 352 8.16 5.93 8.14
CA ILE A 352 9.05 6.13 6.99
C ILE A 352 10.50 5.75 7.35
N LYS A 353 10.97 6.10 8.55
CA LYS A 353 12.31 5.71 9.04
C LYS A 353 12.44 4.20 9.30
N SER A 354 11.42 3.53 9.82
CA SER A 354 11.50 2.12 10.23
C SER A 354 11.42 1.13 9.05
N ARG A 355 10.73 1.50 7.97
CA ARG A 355 10.55 0.63 6.79
C ARG A 355 11.65 0.87 5.77
N LYS A 356 12.16 -0.18 5.12
CA LYS A 356 13.09 -0.03 3.97
C LYS A 356 12.33 0.23 2.68
N GLU A 357 11.19 -0.44 2.54
CA GLU A 357 10.26 -0.33 1.44
C GLU A 357 8.89 -0.02 2.05
N LEU A 358 8.21 1.00 1.52
CA LEU A 358 6.93 1.50 2.03
C LEU A 358 5.97 1.68 0.86
N GLU A 359 4.80 1.06 0.95
CA GLU A 359 3.72 1.30 -0.02
C GLU A 359 3.08 2.65 0.28
N VAL A 360 2.96 3.51 -0.74
CA VAL A 360 2.38 4.86 -0.56
C VAL A 360 0.90 4.78 -0.16
N SER A 361 0.21 3.70 -0.54
CA SER A 361 -1.15 3.40 -0.13
C SER A 361 -1.33 3.35 1.39
N GLU A 362 -0.30 2.94 2.16
CA GLU A 362 -0.33 2.95 3.62
C GLU A 362 -0.32 4.37 4.20
N LEU A 363 0.22 5.34 3.46
CA LEU A 363 0.30 6.73 3.90
C LEU A 363 -0.92 7.55 3.47
N ASN A 364 -1.62 7.19 2.40
CA ASN A 364 -2.72 8.00 1.84
C ASN A 364 -3.89 8.27 2.80
N THR A 365 -4.05 7.44 3.84
CA THR A 365 -5.08 7.69 4.87
C THR A 365 -4.62 8.64 5.97
N LEU A 366 -3.35 9.04 5.96
CA LEU A 366 -2.69 9.82 7.01
C LEU A 366 -2.14 11.15 6.49
N VAL A 367 -1.73 11.16 5.21
CA VAL A 367 -1.19 12.32 4.52
C VAL A 367 -1.89 12.56 3.20
N LYS A 368 -1.97 13.82 2.79
CA LYS A 368 -2.56 14.21 1.51
C LYS A 368 -1.58 14.03 0.36
N GLU A 369 -0.32 14.37 0.62
CA GLU A 369 0.72 14.41 -0.40
C GLU A 369 2.01 13.79 0.11
N VAL A 370 2.59 12.90 -0.71
CA VAL A 370 3.95 12.42 -0.53
C VAL A 370 4.81 12.98 -1.64
N LYS A 371 5.84 13.74 -1.27
CA LYS A 371 6.78 14.37 -2.17
C LYS A 371 8.16 13.77 -1.97
N VAL A 372 8.74 13.22 -3.03
CA VAL A 372 10.08 12.62 -3.00
C VAL A 372 11.01 13.50 -3.82
N SER A 373 12.12 13.93 -3.21
CA SER A 373 13.12 14.79 -3.83
C SER A 373 14.53 14.27 -3.50
N ALA A 374 15.56 14.94 -4.00
CA ALA A 374 16.95 14.56 -3.73
C ALA A 374 17.24 14.54 -2.21
N GLY A 375 17.55 13.35 -1.69
CA GLY A 375 17.98 13.12 -0.30
C GLY A 375 16.88 13.19 0.77
N GLU A 376 15.60 13.30 0.40
CA GLU A 376 14.51 13.35 1.37
C GLU A 376 13.17 12.86 0.82
N ILE A 377 12.31 12.44 1.75
CA ILE A 377 10.89 12.12 1.55
C ILE A 377 10.09 13.08 2.44
N LYS A 378 9.15 13.81 1.85
CA LYS A 378 8.19 14.67 2.55
C LYS A 378 6.80 14.05 2.48
N ALA A 379 6.12 13.99 3.61
CA ALA A 379 4.75 13.51 3.72
C ALA A 379 3.96 14.58 4.51
N ASP A 380 3.24 15.44 3.80
CA ASP A 380 2.75 16.74 4.30
C ASP A 380 3.86 17.54 5.02
N ASN A 381 3.69 17.81 6.32
CA ASN A 381 4.62 18.56 7.17
C ASN A 381 5.82 17.71 7.67
N VAL A 382 5.80 16.40 7.44
CA VAL A 382 6.83 15.48 7.90
C VAL A 382 7.94 15.39 6.87
N THR A 383 9.17 15.77 7.23
CA THR A 383 10.34 15.60 6.35
C THR A 383 11.30 14.57 6.93
N VAL A 384 11.63 13.55 6.12
CA VAL A 384 12.59 12.50 6.48
C VAL A 384 13.75 12.50 5.49
N LYS A 385 14.95 12.83 5.97
CA LYS A 385 16.17 12.79 5.16
C LYS A 385 16.62 11.35 4.98
N THR A 386 16.73 10.90 3.73
CA THR A 386 17.11 9.54 3.40
C THR A 386 17.52 9.39 1.93
N THR A 387 18.37 8.39 1.64
CA THR A 387 18.84 8.08 0.28
C THR A 387 18.69 6.61 -0.10
N GLU A 388 18.10 5.79 0.76
CA GLU A 388 18.06 4.32 0.59
C GLU A 388 16.66 3.73 0.73
N LYS A 389 15.67 4.58 1.02
CA LYS A 389 14.29 4.19 1.27
C LYS A 389 13.54 4.13 -0.05
N LYS A 390 12.76 3.07 -0.24
CA LYS A 390 11.96 2.89 -1.45
C LYS A 390 10.49 3.13 -1.15
N MET A 391 9.87 3.95 -1.96
CA MET A 391 8.42 4.12 -2.00
C MET A 391 7.87 3.27 -3.14
N LEU A 392 6.88 2.43 -2.87
CA LEU A 392 6.19 1.64 -3.88
C LEU A 392 4.87 2.34 -4.25
N VAL A 393 4.69 2.65 -5.52
CA VAL A 393 3.50 3.29 -6.07
C VAL A 393 3.11 2.64 -7.39
N ASN A 394 1.82 2.64 -7.72
CA ASN A 394 1.36 2.17 -9.02
C ASN A 394 1.30 3.33 -10.02
N VAL A 395 1.84 3.11 -11.22
CA VAL A 395 1.71 4.01 -12.37
C VAL A 395 0.95 3.25 -13.44
N GLY A 396 -0.30 3.65 -13.68
CA GLY A 396 -1.26 2.79 -14.36
C GLY A 396 -1.45 1.48 -13.59
N ASP A 397 -1.35 0.35 -14.28
CA ASP A 397 -1.49 -0.98 -13.69
C ASP A 397 -0.17 -1.59 -13.20
N ARG A 398 0.93 -0.82 -13.21
CA ARG A 398 2.28 -1.33 -12.90
C ARG A 398 2.86 -0.72 -11.62
N PRO A 399 3.33 -1.55 -10.67
CA PRO A 399 4.07 -1.05 -9.52
C PRO A 399 5.46 -0.59 -9.94
N VAL A 400 5.84 0.60 -9.49
CA VAL A 400 7.18 1.18 -9.66
C VAL A 400 7.79 1.48 -8.29
N SER A 401 9.12 1.45 -8.22
CA SER A 401 9.86 1.77 -6.99
C SER A 401 10.55 3.11 -7.13
N ILE A 402 10.31 4.02 -6.18
CA ILE A 402 10.84 5.38 -6.16
C ILE A 402 11.82 5.50 -5.00
N GLU A 403 13.05 5.92 -5.30
CA GLU A 403 14.14 6.02 -4.33
C GLU A 403 14.79 7.42 -4.44
N PRO A 404 14.83 8.21 -3.35
CA PRO A 404 15.61 9.44 -3.34
C PRO A 404 17.10 9.08 -3.34
N THR A 405 17.90 9.79 -4.14
CA THR A 405 19.36 9.72 -4.10
C THR A 405 19.92 11.07 -3.65
N ALA A 406 21.23 11.18 -3.46
CA ALA A 406 21.84 12.45 -3.02
C ALA A 406 21.58 13.65 -3.94
N SER A 407 21.34 13.42 -5.24
CA SER A 407 21.22 14.50 -6.24
C SER A 407 19.93 14.50 -7.06
N GLN A 408 19.16 13.41 -7.02
CA GLN A 408 17.97 13.21 -7.85
C GLN A 408 17.07 12.13 -7.26
N VAL A 409 15.92 11.89 -7.86
CA VAL A 409 15.04 10.76 -7.59
C VAL A 409 15.24 9.71 -8.69
N LEU A 410 15.32 8.44 -8.28
CA LEU A 410 15.43 7.29 -9.16
C LEU A 410 14.14 6.48 -9.11
N ILE A 411 13.49 6.30 -10.26
CA ILE A 411 12.31 5.44 -10.41
C ILE A 411 12.77 4.17 -11.14
N ARG A 412 12.56 3.01 -10.51
CA ARG A 412 12.89 1.69 -11.04
C ARG A 412 11.63 1.01 -11.55
N ASP A 413 11.64 0.64 -12.83
CA ASP A 413 10.50 0.02 -13.51
C ASP A 413 10.98 -1.08 -14.49
N LYS A 414 10.70 -2.35 -14.17
CA LYS A 414 11.12 -3.54 -14.94
C LYS A 414 12.59 -3.52 -15.43
N GLY A 415 13.50 -3.04 -14.59
CA GLY A 415 14.93 -2.97 -14.93
C GLY A 415 15.35 -1.69 -15.65
N LEU A 416 14.41 -0.80 -16.01
CA LEU A 416 14.71 0.56 -16.41
C LEU A 416 14.93 1.44 -15.18
N GLU A 417 15.95 2.29 -15.26
CA GLU A 417 16.25 3.33 -14.30
C GLU A 417 15.87 4.69 -14.90
N VAL A 418 14.82 5.30 -14.36
CA VAL A 418 14.31 6.60 -14.77
C VAL A 418 14.79 7.66 -13.78
N LYS A 419 15.48 8.68 -14.28
CA LYS A 419 15.97 9.79 -13.46
C LYS A 419 14.99 10.96 -13.49
N THR A 420 14.75 11.59 -12.36
CA THR A 420 13.98 12.84 -12.27
C THR A 420 14.43 13.65 -11.06
N TYR A 421 14.11 14.94 -11.00
CA TYR A 421 14.52 15.78 -9.86
C TYR A 421 13.63 15.57 -8.65
N GLU A 422 12.33 15.44 -8.89
CA GLU A 422 11.30 15.48 -7.87
C GLU A 422 10.02 14.82 -8.40
N VAL A 423 9.33 14.09 -7.53
CA VAL A 423 8.01 13.52 -7.81
C VAL A 423 7.05 13.86 -6.68
N THR A 424 5.79 14.04 -7.03
CA THR A 424 4.67 14.21 -6.10
C THR A 424 3.71 13.06 -6.29
N ILE A 425 3.24 12.47 -5.19
CA ILE A 425 2.27 11.38 -5.16
C ILE A 425 1.07 11.86 -4.36
N LYS A 426 -0.09 11.95 -5.02
CA LYS A 426 -1.37 12.34 -4.41
C LYS A 426 -2.40 11.28 -4.74
N GLU A 427 -3.06 10.71 -3.74
CA GLU A 427 -4.11 9.70 -3.97
C GLU A 427 -3.63 8.51 -4.83
N ASN A 428 -2.39 8.04 -4.60
CA ASN A 428 -1.68 7.05 -5.44
C ASN A 428 -1.35 7.48 -6.89
N VAL A 429 -1.62 8.72 -7.27
CA VAL A 429 -1.28 9.25 -8.59
C VAL A 429 0.11 9.88 -8.56
N LEU A 430 1.02 9.34 -9.36
CA LEU A 430 2.36 9.90 -9.53
C LEU A 430 2.31 11.12 -10.47
N SER A 431 3.02 12.18 -10.10
CA SER A 431 3.15 13.39 -10.90
C SER A 431 4.57 13.96 -10.87
N VAL A 432 4.95 14.63 -11.96
CA VAL A 432 6.21 15.37 -12.10
C VAL A 432 5.89 16.79 -12.55
N GLY A 433 6.34 17.78 -11.79
CA GLY A 433 5.98 19.18 -12.05
C GLY A 433 4.47 19.46 -11.93
N GLY A 434 3.75 18.65 -11.14
CA GLY A 434 2.29 18.71 -11.04
C GLY A 434 1.53 18.10 -12.22
N ILE A 435 2.22 17.55 -13.22
CA ILE A 435 1.61 16.81 -14.32
C ILE A 435 1.59 15.32 -14.00
N GLU A 436 0.40 14.73 -14.10
CA GLU A 436 0.17 13.30 -13.88
C GLU A 436 0.94 12.42 -14.88
N VAL A 437 1.50 11.33 -14.38
CA VAL A 437 2.18 10.28 -15.14
C VAL A 437 1.23 9.08 -15.22
N LYS A 438 0.62 8.82 -16.38
CA LYS A 438 -0.37 7.74 -16.55
C LYS A 438 0.24 6.42 -17.03
N MET A 439 1.31 6.48 -17.80
CA MET A 439 2.02 5.32 -18.32
C MET A 439 3.42 5.24 -17.73
N SER A 440 3.81 4.04 -17.29
CA SER A 440 5.16 3.79 -16.80
C SER A 440 6.20 3.78 -17.93
N ALA A 441 7.48 4.01 -17.62
CA ALA A 441 8.53 4.08 -18.63
C ALA A 441 8.70 2.76 -19.41
N SER A 442 8.56 1.61 -18.73
CA SER A 442 8.62 0.29 -19.36
C SER A 442 7.44 0.06 -20.30
N GLU A 443 6.25 0.54 -19.95
CA GLU A 443 5.07 0.45 -20.81
C GLU A 443 5.21 1.30 -22.07
N VAL A 444 5.72 2.53 -21.93
CA VAL A 444 6.03 3.40 -23.08
C VAL A 444 7.12 2.77 -23.96
N ALA A 445 8.18 2.22 -23.36
CA ALA A 445 9.26 1.54 -24.10
C ALA A 445 8.74 0.29 -24.84
N GLU A 446 7.92 -0.54 -24.20
CA GLU A 446 7.27 -1.71 -24.82
C GLU A 446 6.35 -1.30 -25.97
N LYS A 447 5.52 -0.27 -25.77
CA LYS A 447 4.60 0.26 -26.80
C LYS A 447 5.34 0.75 -28.05
N LEU A 448 6.49 1.40 -27.85
CA LEU A 448 7.33 1.92 -28.93
C LEU A 448 8.33 0.89 -29.48
N ASN A 449 8.38 -0.30 -28.90
CA ASN A 449 9.36 -1.35 -29.19
C ASN A 449 10.82 -0.86 -29.09
N LEU A 450 11.13 -0.15 -28.00
CA LEU A 450 12.43 0.45 -27.72
C LEU A 450 13.12 -0.25 -26.55
N ALA A 451 14.45 -0.32 -26.61
CA ALA A 451 15.30 -0.79 -25.51
C ALA A 451 16.21 0.37 -25.04
N PRO A 452 15.69 1.31 -24.23
CA PRO A 452 16.46 2.48 -23.82
C PRO A 452 17.59 2.11 -22.85
N LYS A 453 18.73 2.78 -23.00
CA LYS A 453 19.87 2.67 -22.08
C LYS A 453 19.74 3.55 -20.85
N SER A 454 19.10 4.70 -21.02
CA SER A 454 18.80 5.62 -19.93
C SER A 454 17.49 6.33 -20.21
N VAL A 455 16.71 6.56 -19.17
CA VAL A 455 15.45 7.30 -19.26
C VAL A 455 15.51 8.46 -18.26
N GLU A 456 15.07 9.63 -18.69
CA GLU A 456 14.86 10.80 -17.84
C GLU A 456 13.40 11.23 -17.94
N LEU A 457 12.76 11.51 -16.80
CA LEU A 457 11.39 11.98 -16.72
C LEU A 457 11.40 13.43 -16.22
N LYS A 458 10.80 14.33 -17.01
CA LYS A 458 10.78 15.76 -16.72
C LYS A 458 9.46 16.38 -17.16
N GLU A 459 9.15 17.55 -16.60
CA GLU A 459 8.09 18.40 -17.10
C GLU A 459 8.64 19.31 -18.22
N GLU A 460 7.98 19.32 -19.38
CA GLU A 460 8.29 20.24 -20.47
C GLU A 460 7.00 20.62 -21.20
N ASN A 461 6.72 21.92 -21.35
CA ASN A 461 5.51 22.45 -21.96
C ASN A 461 4.19 21.94 -21.32
N ALA A 462 4.12 21.92 -19.99
CA ALA A 462 2.98 21.40 -19.22
C ALA A 462 2.63 19.93 -19.53
N LYS A 463 3.65 19.14 -19.92
CA LYS A 463 3.55 17.70 -20.12
C LYS A 463 4.64 16.98 -19.35
N ALA A 464 4.34 15.81 -18.81
CA ALA A 464 5.33 14.87 -18.33
C ALA A 464 5.90 14.09 -19.53
N LEU A 465 7.19 14.21 -19.79
CA LEU A 465 7.86 13.59 -20.95
C LEU A 465 9.00 12.67 -20.50
N TYR A 466 9.12 11.54 -21.19
CA TYR A 466 10.25 10.63 -21.09
C TYR A 466 11.28 10.91 -22.20
N ASP A 467 12.48 11.32 -21.81
CA ASP A 467 13.65 11.40 -22.68
C ASP A 467 14.39 10.06 -22.66
N MET A 468 14.15 9.22 -23.67
CA MET A 468 14.71 7.87 -23.79
C MET A 468 15.93 7.86 -24.71
N LYS A 469 17.14 7.61 -24.16
CA LYS A 469 18.35 7.44 -24.98
C LYS A 469 18.50 6.00 -25.44
N ILE A 470 18.57 5.81 -26.75
CA ILE A 470 18.61 4.49 -27.39
C ILE A 470 19.82 4.44 -28.33
N ASP A 471 20.49 3.29 -28.35
CA ASP A 471 21.50 2.99 -29.35
C ASP A 471 20.84 2.38 -30.59
N GLU A 472 21.05 3.01 -31.75
CA GLU A 472 20.64 2.48 -33.05
C GLU A 472 21.90 2.13 -33.85
N ARG A 473 21.99 0.87 -34.31
CA ARG A 473 23.06 0.44 -35.21
C ARG A 473 22.81 1.01 -36.61
N ARG A 474 23.82 1.66 -37.16
CA ARG A 474 23.84 2.28 -38.50
C ARG A 474 25.18 2.05 -39.18
N ASN A 475 25.29 2.43 -40.45
CA ASN A 475 26.53 2.42 -41.22
C ASN A 475 27.02 3.86 -41.47
N LEU A 476 28.18 4.20 -40.91
CA LEU A 476 28.90 5.44 -41.21
C LEU A 476 29.44 5.37 -42.64
N LEU A 477 29.16 6.40 -43.44
CA LEU A 477 29.50 6.49 -44.87
C LEU A 477 29.00 5.30 -45.72
N GLY A 478 28.00 4.54 -45.25
CA GLY A 478 27.38 3.44 -45.99
C GLY A 478 27.97 2.05 -45.76
N PHE A 479 29.11 1.91 -45.05
CA PHE A 479 29.77 0.61 -44.92
C PHE A 479 30.42 0.32 -43.56
N ILE A 480 30.66 1.32 -42.70
CA ILE A 480 31.29 1.07 -41.39
C ILE A 480 30.20 0.97 -40.32
N PRO A 481 29.97 -0.20 -39.71
CA PRO A 481 28.96 -0.35 -38.67
C PRO A 481 29.33 0.48 -37.44
N PHE A 482 28.40 1.31 -36.97
CA PHE A 482 28.55 2.24 -35.86
C PHE A 482 27.23 2.36 -35.09
N ASN A 483 27.28 2.50 -33.76
CA ASN A 483 26.09 2.72 -32.95
C ASN A 483 25.90 4.22 -32.71
N ILE A 484 24.81 4.78 -33.21
CA ILE A 484 24.43 6.16 -32.89
C ILE A 484 23.57 6.17 -31.64
N SER A 485 23.77 7.16 -30.76
CA SER A 485 22.85 7.41 -29.66
C SER A 485 21.82 8.42 -30.13
N LYS A 486 20.54 8.02 -30.22
CA LYS A 486 19.42 8.92 -30.45
C LYS A 486 18.58 9.09 -29.18
N THR A 487 17.92 10.22 -29.04
CA THR A 487 16.96 10.45 -27.95
C THR A 487 15.56 10.47 -28.54
N VAL A 488 14.67 9.63 -28.01
CA VAL A 488 13.24 9.64 -28.32
C VAL A 488 12.52 10.28 -27.14
N VAL A 489 11.79 11.35 -27.38
CA VAL A 489 10.96 12.04 -26.38
C VAL A 489 9.53 11.52 -26.52
N ALA A 490 9.02 10.87 -25.48
CA ALA A 490 7.68 10.28 -25.48
C ALA A 490 6.81 10.90 -24.37
N ASP A 491 5.51 11.06 -24.65
CA ASP A 491 4.52 11.57 -23.72
C ASP A 491 4.21 10.52 -22.63
N ALA A 492 4.33 10.88 -21.35
CA ALA A 492 4.06 9.96 -20.24
C ALA A 492 2.56 9.73 -19.98
N GLU A 493 1.67 10.48 -20.64
CA GLU A 493 0.22 10.26 -20.54
C GLU A 493 -0.25 9.13 -21.45
N ASN A 494 0.26 9.08 -22.68
CA ASN A 494 -0.26 8.23 -23.74
C ASN A 494 0.83 7.44 -24.49
N GLY A 495 2.11 7.65 -24.19
CA GLY A 495 3.24 6.93 -24.80
C GLY A 495 3.52 7.27 -26.26
N ASN A 496 2.94 8.35 -26.80
CA ASN A 496 3.21 8.78 -28.17
C ASN A 496 4.57 9.49 -28.26
N VAL A 497 5.27 9.31 -29.38
CA VAL A 497 6.51 10.04 -29.67
C VAL A 497 6.17 11.49 -29.99
N ILE A 498 6.79 12.41 -29.25
CA ILE A 498 6.68 13.86 -29.45
C ILE A 498 7.81 14.37 -30.33
N GLU A 499 9.04 13.89 -30.08
CA GLU A 499 10.23 14.35 -30.77
C GLU A 499 11.27 13.23 -30.88
N GLU A 500 11.98 13.17 -32.01
CA GLU A 500 13.19 12.37 -32.16
C GLU A 500 14.39 13.29 -32.37
N ARG A 501 15.34 13.25 -31.43
CA ARG A 501 16.60 14.00 -31.52
C ARG A 501 17.71 13.07 -31.97
N LEU A 502 18.21 13.32 -33.17
CA LEU A 502 19.37 12.64 -33.73
C LEU A 502 20.65 13.42 -33.41
N PRO A 503 21.79 12.75 -33.25
CA PRO A 503 23.05 13.45 -33.08
C PRO A 503 23.38 14.26 -34.34
N TRP A 504 24.13 15.35 -34.19
CA TRP A 504 24.43 16.28 -35.30
C TRP A 504 25.13 15.60 -36.49
N TYR A 505 25.88 14.51 -36.25
CA TYR A 505 26.58 13.74 -37.29
C TYR A 505 25.71 12.67 -37.95
N ASN A 506 24.41 12.59 -37.64
CA ASN A 506 23.51 11.58 -38.19
C ASN A 506 23.44 11.60 -39.72
N PHE A 507 23.63 12.76 -40.36
CA PHE A 507 23.66 12.90 -41.82
C PHE A 507 24.80 12.13 -42.50
N LEU A 508 25.85 11.76 -41.75
CA LEU A 508 26.96 10.93 -42.23
C LEU A 508 26.65 9.43 -42.14
N THR A 509 25.48 9.06 -41.63
CA THR A 509 25.11 7.67 -41.37
C THR A 509 23.91 7.24 -42.21
N THR A 510 23.87 5.96 -42.55
CA THR A 510 22.78 5.29 -43.26
C THR A 510 22.29 4.11 -42.43
N LYS A 511 21.02 3.73 -42.56
CA LYS A 511 20.51 2.56 -41.84
C LYS A 511 21.07 1.26 -42.40
#